data_AF-A0A521GXT3-F1
#
_entry.id   AF-A0A521GXT3-F1
#
_cell.length_a   1.000
_cell.length_b   1.000
_cell.length_c   1.000
_cell.angle_alpha   90.00
_cell.angle_beta   90.00
_cell.angle_gamma   90.00
#
_symmetry.space_group_name_H-M   'P 1'
#
loop_
_entity.id
_entity.type
_entity.pdbx_description
1 polymer ?
#
loop_
_entity_poly.entity_id
_entity_poly.type
_entity_poly.pdbx_seq_one_letter_code
_entity_poly.pdbx_strand_id
1 'polypeptide(L)' 'MRREKDKLFAEFPEQDPVELVPRGGAAFVCITGTERADLTFDRGKDGAVRAVTLAQRDVRIVAARLE' A
#
# COMPACT_ATOMS: atom_id res chain seq x y z
N MET A 1 -0.02 1.69 8.90
CA MET A 1 1.07 2.18 8.01
C MET A 1 2.05 2.90 8.89
N ARG A 2 3.31 2.48 8.84
CA ARG A 2 4.38 3.00 9.69
C ARG A 2 5.50 3.56 8.83
N ARG A 3 6.08 4.69 9.25
CA ARG A 3 7.30 5.24 8.65
C ARG A 3 8.46 4.98 9.59
N GLU A 4 9.55 4.44 9.06
CA GLU A 4 10.82 4.31 9.78
C GLU A 4 11.94 4.89 8.91
N LYS A 5 12.63 5.92 9.43
CA LYS A 5 13.60 6.71 8.67
C LYS A 5 12.96 7.21 7.36
N ASP A 6 13.47 6.75 6.22
CA ASP A 6 13.00 7.12 4.87
C ASP A 6 12.23 6.00 4.18
N LYS A 7 11.84 4.96 4.94
CA LYS A 7 11.09 3.82 4.44
C LYS A 7 9.65 3.84 4.96
N LEU A 8 8.74 3.34 4.13
CA LEU A 8 7.33 3.18 4.47
C LEU A 8 7.01 1.69 4.59
N PHE A 9 6.19 1.32 5.56
CA PHE A 9 5.80 -0.06 5.82
C PHE A 9 4.27 -0.18 5.89
N ALA A 10 3.74 -1.21 5.25
CA ALA A 10 2.37 -1.69 5.46
C ALA A 10 2.37 -2.64 6.67
N GLU A 11 1.33 -2.51 7.49
CA GLU A 11 1.14 -3.34 8.67
C GLU A 11 -0.19 -4.06 8.49
N PHE A 12 -0.16 -5.38 8.56
CA PHE A 12 -1.33 -6.23 8.52
C PHE A 12 -1.45 -6.95 9.87
N PRO A 13 -2.67 -7.18 10.38
CA PRO A 13 -2.85 -7.99 11.59
C PRO A 13 -2.14 -9.34 11.44
N GLU A 14 -1.43 -9.76 12.49
CA GLU A 14 -0.78 -11.07 12.56
C GLU A 14 0.34 -11.33 11.52
N GLN A 15 0.82 -10.29 10.84
CA GLN A 15 1.93 -10.38 9.89
C GLN A 15 3.05 -9.42 10.26
N ASP A 16 4.28 -9.79 9.90
CA ASP A 16 5.41 -8.88 9.98
C ASP A 16 5.18 -7.66 9.06
N PRO A 17 5.59 -6.45 9.49
CA PRO A 17 5.49 -5.26 8.66
C PRO A 17 6.24 -5.44 7.34
N VAL A 18 5.61 -5.00 6.25
CA VAL A 18 6.13 -5.20 4.89
C VAL A 18 6.58 -3.86 4.32
N GLU A 19 7.83 -3.78 3.87
CA GLU A 19 8.36 -2.56 3.23
C GLU A 19 7.59 -2.25 1.93
N LEU A 20 7.18 -1.00 1.79
CA LEU A 20 6.57 -0.44 0.60
C LEU A 20 7.63 0.26 -0.24
N VAL A 21 7.96 -0.32 -1.39
CA VAL A 21 8.93 0.23 -2.33
C VAL A 21 8.20 1.09 -3.36
N PRO A 22 8.53 2.39 -3.52
CA PRO A 22 7.87 3.25 -4.47
C PRO A 22 8.16 2.81 -5.92
N ARG A 23 7.14 2.89 -6.79
CA ARG A 23 7.22 2.58 -8.22
C ARG A 23 7.01 3.82 -9.11
N GLY A 24 6.85 4.98 -8.50
CA GLY A 24 6.54 6.25 -9.17
C GLY A 24 5.08 6.67 -8.99
N GLY A 25 4.83 7.97 -8.97
CA GLY A 25 3.51 8.52 -8.71
C GLY A 25 2.95 8.08 -7.35
N ALA A 26 1.74 7.54 -7.35
CA ALA A 26 1.05 7.05 -6.16
C ALA A 26 1.11 5.52 -5.98
N ALA A 27 2.00 4.84 -6.71
CA ALA A 27 2.13 3.39 -6.73
C ALA A 27 3.33 2.89 -5.93
N PHE A 28 3.11 1.78 -5.22
CA PHE A 28 4.07 1.07 -4.38
C PHE A 28 3.99 -0.43 -4.67
N VAL A 29 5.06 -1.15 -4.37
CA VAL A 29 5.08 -2.61 -4.34
C VAL A 29 5.50 -3.08 -2.96
N CYS A 30 4.89 -4.17 -2.50
CA CYS A 30 5.35 -4.91 -1.34
C CYS A 30 5.63 -6.37 -1.72
N ILE A 31 6.62 -6.98 -1.08
CA ILE A 31 7.03 -8.36 -1.33
C ILE A 31 7.03 -9.09 0.02
N THR A 32 6.24 -10.14 0.15
CA THR A 32 6.17 -11.01 1.33
C THR A 32 6.54 -12.43 0.94
N GLY A 33 7.73 -12.89 1.36
CA GLY A 33 8.25 -14.18 0.90
C GLY A 33 8.37 -14.24 -0.62
N THR A 34 7.62 -15.12 -1.27
CA THR A 34 7.58 -15.25 -2.75
C THR A 34 6.47 -14.44 -3.40
N GLU A 35 5.60 -13.81 -2.62
CA GLU A 35 4.43 -13.09 -3.13
C GLU A 35 4.74 -11.61 -3.34
N ARG A 36 4.18 -11.06 -4.42
CA ARG A 36 4.23 -9.64 -4.76
C ARG A 36 2.81 -9.09 -4.78
N ALA A 37 2.60 -7.97 -4.09
CA ALA A 37 1.38 -7.18 -4.22
C ALA A 37 1.72 -5.75 -4.62
N ASP A 38 0.91 -5.17 -5.51
CA ASP A 38 1.00 -3.77 -5.90
C ASP A 38 -0.05 -2.97 -5.09
N LEU A 39 0.39 -1.86 -4.51
CA LEU A 39 -0.44 -0.94 -3.75
C LEU A 39 -0.53 0.39 -4.50
N THR A 40 -1.74 0.87 -4.77
CA THR A 40 -1.98 2.17 -5.40
C THR A 40 -2.85 3.03 -4.49
N PHE A 41 -2.41 4.27 -4.26
CA PHE A 41 -3.18 5.24 -3.48
C PHE A 41 -3.96 6.18 -4.38
N ASP A 42 -5.27 6.20 -4.20
CA ASP A 42 -6.13 7.18 -4.86
C ASP A 42 -6.18 8.44 -4.02
N ARG A 43 -5.90 9.59 -4.65
CA ARG A 43 -5.86 10.89 -3.99
C ARG A 43 -6.99 11.78 -4.47
N GLY A 44 -7.59 12.52 -3.54
CA GLY A 44 -8.54 13.58 -3.86
C GLY A 44 -7.85 14.79 -4.50
N LYS A 45 -8.67 15.76 -4.95
CA LYS A 45 -8.18 17.04 -5.50
C LYS A 45 -7.36 17.86 -4.49
N ASP A 46 -7.57 17.60 -3.20
CA ASP A 46 -6.85 18.16 -2.06
C ASP A 46 -5.49 17.47 -1.81
N GLY A 47 -5.12 16.46 -2.61
CA GLY A 47 -3.91 15.65 -2.44
C GLY A 47 -4.00 14.62 -1.31
N ALA A 48 -5.10 14.57 -0.55
CA ALA A 48 -5.31 13.62 0.53
C ALA A 48 -5.59 12.23 -0.05
N VAL A 49 -5.03 11.19 0.59
CA VAL A 49 -5.34 9.79 0.25
C VAL A 49 -6.78 9.49 0.67
N ARG A 50 -7.57 8.96 -0.27
CA ARG A 50 -8.99 8.62 -0.11
C ARG A 50 -9.25 7.13 -0.19
N ALA A 51 -8.44 6.38 -0.92
CA ALA A 51 -8.50 4.93 -0.96
C ALA A 51 -7.13 4.32 -1.20
N VAL A 52 -7.00 3.05 -0.87
CA VAL A 52 -5.89 2.20 -1.26
C VAL A 52 -6.43 0.99 -2.01
N THR A 53 -5.85 0.71 -3.17
CA THR A 53 -6.05 -0.55 -3.88
C THR A 53 -4.87 -1.46 -3.59
N LEU A 54 -5.13 -2.67 -3.14
CA LEU A 54 -4.15 -3.77 -3.10
C LEU A 54 -4.50 -4.75 -4.22
N ALA A 55 -3.55 -5.01 -5.09
CA ALA A 55 -3.67 -5.97 -6.19
C ALA A 55 -2.61 -7.05 -6.06
N GLN A 56 -3.03 -8.31 -6.09
CA GLN A 56 -2.14 -9.47 -6.05
C GLN A 56 -2.71 -10.56 -6.95
N ARG A 57 -1.96 -10.97 -7.96
CA ARG A 57 -2.42 -11.93 -8.98
C ARG A 57 -3.77 -11.46 -9.55
N ASP A 58 -4.81 -12.30 -9.49
CA ASP A 58 -6.16 -12.00 -9.99
C ASP A 58 -7.08 -11.37 -8.94
N VAL A 59 -6.57 -11.08 -7.73
CA VAL A 59 -7.34 -10.48 -6.63
C VAL A 59 -7.06 -8.99 -6.55
N ARG A 60 -8.14 -8.21 -6.47
CA ARG A 60 -8.09 -6.75 -6.27
C ARG A 60 -9.01 -6.36 -5.12
N ILE A 61 -8.43 -5.76 -4.09
CA ILE A 61 -9.14 -5.24 -2.92
C ILE A 61 -9.03 -3.72 -2.93
N VAL A 62 -10.15 -3.03 -2.78
CA VAL A 62 -10.20 -1.57 -2.67
C VAL A 62 -10.73 -1.22 -1.28
N ALA A 63 -9.92 -0.52 -0.50
CA ALA A 63 -10.29 -0.04 0.82
C ALA A 63 -10.37 1.49 0.81
N ALA A 64 -11.55 2.03 1.07
CA ALA A 64 -11.77 3.46 1.22
C ALA A 64 -11.39 3.93 2.63
N ARG A 65 -10.93 5.17 2.73
CA ARG A 65 -10.70 5.85 4.01
C ARG A 65 -12.03 6.10 4.70
N LEU A 66 -12.17 5.61 5.94
CA LEU A 66 -13.28 5.96 6.81
C LEU A 66 -13.06 7.40 7.35
N GLU A 67 -14.13 8.18 7.41
CA GLU A 67 -14.13 9.56 7.94
C GLU A 67 -14.26 9.59 9.46
#